data_AF-A0A6D2LG06-F1
#
_entry.id   AF-A0A6D2LG06-F1
#
_cell.length_a   1.000
_cell.length_b   1.000
_cell.length_c   1.000
_cell.angle_alpha   90.00
_cell.angle_beta   90.00
_cell.angle_gamma   90.00
#
_symmetry.space_group_name_H-M   'P 1'
#
loop_
_entity.id
_entity.type
_entity.pdbx_description
1 polymer ?
#
loop_
_entity_poly.entity_id
_entity_poly.type
_entity_poly.pdbx_seq_one_letter_code
_entity_poly.pdbx_strand_id
1 'polypeptide(L)'
;MTREVEELVGEMIEPQHMSPLAFKTLFSRPFLQDRDCNKTEEGLGYNVECMADFVGGISSFSVTVISSRYNPTFLLHRINQCIDKCRGLLDVDYQTLEEYKRGVRDQLAVETGEDIWNLIEEKRFVRGSEFLIWNEVESIKLEVLMEFHKKFFTESSPECRKAVVCIY
;
A
#
# COMPACT_ATOMS: atom_id res chain seq x y z
N MET A 1 -9.82 20.61 -25.55
CA MET A 1 -10.33 19.75 -24.46
C MET A 1 -9.42 18.57 -24.11
N THR A 2 -8.43 18.18 -24.92
CA THR A 2 -7.41 17.18 -24.55
C THR A 2 -6.12 17.81 -23.98
N ARG A 3 -5.74 19.01 -24.44
CA ARG A 3 -4.53 19.71 -24.00
C ARG A 3 -4.56 20.22 -22.55
N GLU A 4 -5.70 20.72 -22.08
CA GLU A 4 -5.83 21.27 -20.71
C GLU A 4 -5.79 20.17 -19.64
N VAL A 5 -6.16 18.93 -19.98
CA VAL A 5 -6.06 17.78 -19.07
C VAL A 5 -4.60 17.33 -18.95
N GLU A 6 -3.83 17.37 -20.04
CA GLU A 6 -2.40 17.06 -20.03
C GLU A 6 -1.58 18.12 -19.26
N GLU A 7 -1.94 19.40 -19.37
CA GLU A 7 -1.26 20.49 -18.64
C GLU A 7 -1.55 20.47 -17.13
N LEU A 8 -2.78 20.13 -16.71
CA LEU A 8 -3.11 19.96 -15.29
C LEU A 8 -2.49 18.70 -14.67
N VAL A 9 -2.29 17.64 -15.47
CA VAL A 9 -1.65 16.39 -15.03
C VAL A 9 -0.13 16.52 -14.98
N GLY A 10 0.46 17.34 -15.85
CA GLY A 10 1.90 17.61 -15.89
C GLY A 10 2.45 18.35 -14.66
N GLU A 11 1.61 19.09 -13.93
CA GLU A 11 2.03 19.83 -12.72
C GLU A 11 1.85 19.04 -11.41
N MET A 12 1.20 17.88 -11.42
CA MET A 12 0.83 17.14 -10.20
C MET A 12 1.66 15.90 -9.89
N ILE A 13 2.60 15.51 -10.76
CA ILE A 13 3.44 14.34 -10.52
C ILE A 13 4.91 14.74 -10.71
N GLU A 14 5.52 15.22 -9.63
CA GLU A 14 6.96 15.06 -9.52
C GLU A 14 7.26 13.55 -9.66
N PRO A 15 8.21 13.14 -10.51
CA PRO A 15 8.51 11.71 -10.82
C PRO A 15 9.01 10.89 -9.61
N GLN A 16 8.93 11.45 -8.41
CA GLN A 16 9.43 10.95 -7.13
C GLN A 16 8.30 10.65 -6.14
N HIS A 17 7.05 10.99 -6.47
CA HIS A 17 5.90 10.77 -5.60
C HIS A 17 4.92 9.78 -6.22
N MET A 18 4.81 8.60 -5.59
CA MET A 18 3.77 7.62 -5.87
C MET A 18 2.40 8.22 -5.55
N SER A 19 1.48 8.17 -6.50
CA SER A 19 0.12 8.67 -6.32
C SER A 19 -0.60 7.85 -5.25
N PRO A 20 -1.58 8.46 -4.57
CA PRO A 20 -2.41 7.75 -3.61
C PRO A 20 -3.09 6.49 -4.13
N LEU A 21 -3.45 6.48 -5.41
CA LEU A 21 -4.13 5.35 -6.04
C LEU A 21 -3.13 4.25 -6.35
N ALA A 22 -1.96 4.58 -6.90
CA ALA A 22 -0.87 3.61 -7.05
C ALA A 22 -0.45 3.03 -5.69
N PHE A 23 -0.38 3.86 -4.64
CA PHE A 23 -0.11 3.43 -3.27
C PHE A 23 -1.18 2.46 -2.75
N LYS A 24 -2.46 2.83 -2.83
CA LYS A 24 -3.55 1.94 -2.41
C LYS A 24 -3.48 0.61 -3.18
N THR A 25 -3.34 0.67 -4.50
CA THR A 25 -3.29 -0.51 -5.37
C THR A 25 -2.10 -1.42 -5.09
N LEU A 26 -0.92 -0.87 -4.81
CA LEU A 26 0.27 -1.64 -4.44
C LEU A 26 0.12 -2.27 -3.04
N PHE A 27 -0.19 -1.47 -2.05
CA PHE A 27 -0.10 -1.89 -0.64
C PHE A 27 -1.36 -2.58 -0.11
N SER A 28 -2.47 -2.58 -0.86
CA SER A 28 -3.76 -3.12 -0.41
C SER A 28 -3.82 -4.65 -0.35
N ARG A 29 -3.27 -5.42 -1.33
CA ARG A 29 -3.66 -6.84 -1.44
C ARG A 29 -2.58 -7.91 -1.73
N PRO A 30 -1.41 -7.64 -2.35
CA PRO A 30 -0.44 -8.75 -2.52
C PRO A 30 0.91 -8.57 -1.82
N PHE A 31 1.38 -7.34 -1.57
CA PHE A 31 2.79 -7.16 -1.18
C PHE A 31 3.09 -7.56 0.27
N LEU A 32 2.20 -7.17 1.18
CA LEU A 32 2.35 -7.46 2.61
C LEU A 32 1.60 -8.74 2.98
N GLN A 33 0.44 -8.96 2.37
CA GLN A 33 -0.46 -10.09 2.66
C GLN A 33 0.18 -11.44 2.33
N ASP A 34 0.94 -11.57 1.23
CA ASP A 34 1.35 -12.88 0.71
C ASP A 34 2.71 -13.39 1.26
N ARG A 35 3.57 -12.49 1.78
CA ARG A 35 4.98 -12.85 1.99
C ARG A 35 5.47 -13.11 3.41
N ASP A 36 4.80 -12.66 4.47
CA ASP A 36 5.11 -13.13 5.84
C ASP A 36 4.14 -12.65 6.93
N CYS A 37 3.39 -11.55 6.74
CA CYS A 37 2.52 -11.05 7.82
C CYS A 37 1.28 -11.93 8.06
N ASN A 38 0.75 -12.57 7.01
CA ASN A 38 -0.41 -13.48 7.11
C ASN A 38 -0.05 -14.96 7.15
N LYS A 39 1.19 -15.38 6.84
CA LYS A 39 1.63 -16.79 7.06
C LYS A 39 1.62 -17.20 8.54
N THR A 40 1.31 -16.25 9.40
CA THR A 40 1.02 -16.37 10.83
C THR A 40 -0.38 -16.93 11.13
N GLU A 41 -1.26 -17.10 10.13
CA GLU A 41 -2.67 -17.50 10.33
C GLU A 41 -2.87 -18.96 10.76
N GLU A 42 -2.04 -19.92 10.34
CA GLU A 42 -2.36 -21.33 10.62
C GLU A 42 -1.72 -21.92 11.90
N GLY A 43 -1.00 -21.13 12.70
CA GLY A 43 -0.29 -21.66 13.89
C GLY A 43 -0.19 -20.75 15.11
N LEU A 44 -0.50 -19.46 15.02
CA LEU A 44 -0.15 -18.48 16.06
C LEU A 44 -1.35 -17.82 16.76
N GLY A 45 -2.60 -18.15 16.40
CA GLY A 45 -3.78 -17.79 17.21
C GLY A 45 -4.15 -16.30 17.21
N TYR A 46 -3.86 -15.58 16.13
CA TYR A 46 -4.34 -14.23 15.88
C TYR A 46 -4.57 -13.99 14.39
N ASN A 47 -5.54 -13.13 14.08
CA ASN A 47 -5.85 -12.69 12.72
C ASN A 47 -5.11 -11.38 12.43
N VAL A 48 -4.56 -11.25 11.22
CA VAL A 48 -3.85 -10.05 10.75
C VAL A 48 -4.53 -9.54 9.49
N GLU A 49 -4.94 -8.28 9.53
CA GLU A 49 -5.47 -7.57 8.39
C GLU A 49 -4.57 -6.37 8.08
N CYS A 50 -4.18 -6.22 6.83
CA CYS A 50 -3.39 -5.10 6.34
C CYS A 50 -4.26 -4.32 5.34
N MET A 51 -4.30 -3.00 5.49
CA MET A 51 -5.09 -2.16 4.60
C MET A 51 -4.32 -0.89 4.26
N ALA A 52 -4.21 -0.61 2.97
CA ALA A 52 -3.80 0.68 2.44
C ALA A 52 -5.04 1.47 2.06
N ASP A 53 -5.12 2.71 2.54
CA ASP A 53 -6.25 3.57 2.27
C ASP A 53 -5.83 5.01 2.04
N PHE A 54 -6.75 5.81 1.50
CA PHE A 54 -6.56 7.23 1.38
C PHE A 54 -7.81 7.95 1.88
N VAL A 55 -7.68 8.72 2.94
CA VAL A 55 -8.82 9.43 3.52
C VAL A 55 -8.41 10.87 3.79
N GLY A 56 -9.26 11.82 3.38
CA GLY A 56 -9.06 13.24 3.68
C GLY A 56 -7.77 13.83 3.08
N GLY A 57 -7.28 13.31 1.96
CA GLY A 57 -6.04 13.79 1.33
C GLY A 57 -4.78 13.05 1.78
N ILE A 58 -4.89 12.05 2.67
CA ILE A 58 -3.74 11.39 3.30
C ILE A 58 -3.74 9.92 2.97
N SER A 59 -2.64 9.43 2.38
CA SER A 59 -2.37 8.00 2.22
C SER A 59 -1.99 7.41 3.58
N SER A 60 -2.63 6.32 3.97
CA SER A 60 -2.40 5.62 5.23
C SER A 60 -2.25 4.13 5.00
N PHE A 61 -1.41 3.51 5.81
CA PHE A 61 -1.29 2.06 5.89
C PHE A 61 -1.59 1.64 7.33
N SER A 62 -2.46 0.66 7.48
CA SER A 62 -2.89 0.15 8.78
C SER A 62 -2.72 -1.35 8.85
N VAL A 63 -2.32 -1.82 10.03
CA VAL A 63 -2.25 -3.24 10.38
C VAL A 63 -3.13 -3.45 11.60
N THR A 64 -4.19 -4.22 11.43
CA THR A 64 -5.11 -4.61 12.50
C THR A 64 -4.81 -6.05 12.89
N VAL A 65 -4.60 -6.28 14.19
CA VAL A 65 -4.35 -7.62 14.70
C VAL A 65 -5.33 -7.93 15.82
N ILE A 66 -6.05 -9.03 15.68
CA ILE A 66 -7.04 -9.49 16.64
C ILE A 66 -6.58 -10.83 17.19
N SER A 67 -6.40 -10.91 18.51
CA SER A 67 -6.05 -12.16 19.19
C SER A 67 -6.90 -12.39 20.42
N SER A 68 -7.23 -13.67 20.66
CA SER A 68 -7.82 -14.14 21.91
C SER A 68 -6.79 -14.63 22.93
N ARG A 69 -5.49 -14.67 22.55
CA ARG A 69 -4.43 -15.30 23.35
C ARG A 69 -3.32 -14.35 23.76
N TYR A 70 -3.03 -13.35 22.93
CA TYR A 70 -1.88 -12.47 23.13
C TYR A 70 -2.33 -11.06 23.50
N ASN A 71 -1.61 -10.45 24.43
CA ASN A 71 -1.86 -9.06 24.79
C ASN A 71 -1.42 -8.10 23.66
N PRO A 72 -1.99 -6.88 23.60
CA PRO A 72 -1.64 -5.89 22.59
C PRO A 72 -0.15 -5.53 22.52
N THR A 73 0.58 -5.56 23.66
CA THR A 73 2.02 -5.26 23.69
C THR A 73 2.84 -6.28 22.91
N PHE A 74 2.53 -7.57 23.08
CA PHE A 74 3.16 -8.66 22.34
C PHE A 74 2.88 -8.54 20.84
N LEU A 75 1.63 -8.26 20.48
CA LEU A 75 1.22 -8.12 19.08
C LEU A 75 1.87 -6.92 18.42
N LEU A 76 1.94 -5.78 19.10
CA LEU A 76 2.62 -4.58 18.61
C LEU A 76 4.09 -4.85 18.31
N HIS A 77 4.79 -5.56 19.20
CA HIS A 77 6.18 -5.95 18.96
C HIS A 77 6.32 -6.82 17.71
N ARG A 78 5.40 -7.77 17.49
CA ARG A 78 5.36 -8.61 16.29
C ARG A 78 5.10 -7.81 15.02
N ILE A 79 4.19 -6.84 15.06
CA ILE A 79 3.90 -5.96 13.93
C ILE A 79 5.16 -5.15 13.55
N ASN A 80 5.86 -4.58 14.54
CA ASN A 80 7.08 -3.81 14.28
C ASN A 80 8.15 -4.68 13.61
N GLN A 81 8.38 -5.88 14.16
CA GLN A 81 9.29 -6.86 13.54
C GLN A 81 8.87 -7.22 12.11
N CYS A 82 7.57 -7.33 11.84
CA CYS A 82 7.08 -7.61 10.50
C CYS A 82 7.37 -6.44 9.55
N ILE A 83 7.07 -5.20 9.94
CA ILE A 83 7.32 -4.00 9.12
C ILE A 83 8.81 -3.86 8.81
N ASP A 84 9.68 -4.12 9.79
CA ASP A 84 11.14 -4.12 9.60
C ASP A 84 11.59 -5.20 8.61
N LYS A 85 11.01 -6.41 8.71
CA LYS A 85 11.27 -7.51 7.75
C LYS A 85 10.73 -7.23 6.35
N CYS A 86 9.67 -6.43 6.21
CA CYS A 86 9.14 -6.04 4.90
C CYS A 86 10.17 -5.27 4.06
N ARG A 87 11.15 -4.63 4.71
CA ARG A 87 12.30 -4.06 4.02
C ARG A 87 13.11 -5.12 3.25
N GLY A 88 13.28 -6.30 3.84
CA GLY A 88 13.94 -7.43 3.17
C GLY A 88 13.07 -8.08 2.10
N LEU A 89 11.75 -7.96 2.21
CA LEU A 89 10.80 -8.37 1.16
C LEU A 89 10.79 -7.42 -0.05
N LEU A 90 11.32 -6.20 0.11
CA LEU A 90 11.60 -5.25 -0.98
C LEU A 90 12.98 -5.47 -1.62
N ASP A 91 13.81 -6.36 -1.07
CA ASP A 91 15.09 -6.76 -1.68
C ASP A 91 14.89 -8.00 -2.57
N VAL A 92 13.89 -7.91 -3.46
CA VAL A 92 13.52 -8.98 -4.39
C VAL A 92 14.14 -8.73 -5.76
N ASP A 93 14.35 -9.80 -6.52
CA ASP A 93 14.83 -9.66 -7.88
C ASP A 93 13.77 -9.02 -8.79
N TYR A 94 14.23 -8.46 -9.90
CA TYR A 94 13.38 -7.78 -10.87
C TYR A 94 12.19 -8.64 -11.33
N GLN A 95 12.40 -9.94 -11.53
CA GLN A 95 11.36 -10.84 -11.99
C GLN A 95 10.22 -10.98 -10.98
N THR A 96 10.54 -11.08 -9.70
CA THR A 96 9.55 -11.10 -8.61
C THR A 96 8.72 -9.81 -8.57
N LEU A 97 9.37 -8.65 -8.74
CA LEU A 97 8.66 -7.36 -8.75
C LEU A 97 7.68 -7.28 -9.93
N GLU A 98 8.10 -7.71 -11.12
CA GLU A 98 7.26 -7.69 -12.32
C GLU A 98 6.09 -8.69 -12.25
N GLU A 99 6.30 -9.86 -11.65
CA GLU A 99 5.22 -10.81 -11.37
C GLU A 99 4.20 -10.23 -10.39
N TYR A 100 4.67 -9.52 -9.36
CA TYR A 100 3.82 -8.83 -8.41
C TYR A 100 3.00 -7.71 -9.07
N LYS A 101 3.63 -6.83 -9.86
CA LYS A 101 2.92 -5.79 -10.63
C LYS A 101 1.86 -6.41 -11.54
N ARG A 102 2.17 -7.53 -12.19
CA ARG A 102 1.19 -8.25 -13.02
C ARG A 102 0.00 -8.76 -12.21
N GLY A 103 0.24 -9.32 -11.03
CA GLY A 103 -0.84 -9.73 -10.13
C GLY A 103 -1.73 -8.55 -9.70
N VAL A 104 -1.14 -7.38 -9.47
CA VAL A 104 -1.87 -6.14 -9.18
C VAL A 104 -2.73 -5.71 -10.38
N ARG A 105 -2.21 -5.82 -11.61
CA ARG A 105 -2.95 -5.49 -12.85
C ARG A 105 -4.19 -6.34 -13.03
N ASP A 106 -4.05 -7.65 -12.87
CA ASP A 106 -5.15 -8.60 -13.08
C ASP A 106 -6.29 -8.37 -12.06
N GLN A 107 -5.97 -7.80 -10.90
CA GLN A 107 -6.94 -7.42 -9.87
C GLN A 107 -7.59 -6.06 -10.13
N LEU A 108 -6.85 -5.09 -10.68
CA LEU A 108 -7.40 -3.77 -11.04
C LEU A 108 -8.46 -3.88 -12.16
N ALA A 109 -8.37 -4.91 -13.01
CA ALA A 109 -9.39 -5.19 -14.02
C ALA A 109 -10.76 -5.64 -13.42
N VAL A 110 -10.86 -5.81 -12.10
CA VAL A 110 -12.04 -6.30 -11.37
C VAL A 110 -12.62 -5.20 -10.45
N GLU A 111 -12.46 -3.92 -10.81
CA GLU A 111 -13.03 -2.80 -10.02
C GLU A 111 -14.54 -3.00 -9.79
N THR A 112 -14.95 -2.99 -8.52
CA THR A 112 -16.34 -3.15 -8.11
C THR A 112 -17.04 -1.79 -8.06
N GLY A 113 -18.38 -1.76 -8.15
CA GLY A 113 -19.14 -0.50 -8.10
C GLY A 113 -18.91 0.34 -6.83
N GLU A 114 -18.48 -0.28 -5.73
CA GLU A 114 -18.10 0.39 -4.47
C GLU A 114 -16.79 1.17 -4.61
N ASP A 115 -15.81 0.64 -5.36
CA ASP A 115 -14.52 1.31 -5.59
C ASP A 115 -14.70 2.62 -6.38
N ILE A 116 -15.57 2.58 -7.40
CA ILE A 116 -15.91 3.76 -8.20
C ILE A 116 -16.59 4.83 -7.34
N TRP A 117 -17.48 4.43 -6.43
CA TRP A 117 -18.18 5.37 -5.56
C TRP A 117 -17.23 6.10 -4.61
N ASN A 118 -16.25 5.38 -4.03
CA ASN A 118 -15.21 5.99 -3.21
C ASN A 118 -14.38 7.03 -3.99
N LEU A 119 -14.00 6.70 -5.24
CA LEU A 119 -13.28 7.63 -6.11
C LEU A 119 -14.10 8.90 -6.41
N ILE A 120 -15.43 8.77 -6.54
CA ILE A 120 -16.33 9.89 -6.75
C ILE A 120 -16.42 10.76 -5.49
N GLU A 121 -16.63 10.16 -4.32
CA GLU A 121 -16.72 10.89 -3.04
C GLU A 121 -15.44 11.69 -2.74
N GLU A 122 -14.30 11.12 -3.08
CA GLU A 122 -12.98 11.75 -2.91
C GLU A 122 -12.65 12.75 -4.03
N LYS A 123 -13.53 12.93 -5.03
CA LYS A 123 -13.35 13.79 -6.21
C LYS A 123 -12.13 13.42 -7.05
N ARG A 124 -11.78 12.15 -7.11
CA ARG A 124 -10.63 11.60 -7.84
C ARG A 124 -11.00 10.65 -8.97
N PHE A 125 -12.30 10.44 -9.19
CA PHE A 125 -12.77 9.70 -10.34
C PHE A 125 -12.41 10.43 -11.64
N VAL A 126 -11.46 9.86 -12.38
CA VAL A 126 -11.15 10.26 -13.75
C VAL A 126 -11.49 9.08 -14.63
N ARG A 127 -12.28 9.31 -15.67
CA ARG A 127 -12.59 8.26 -16.65
C ARG A 127 -11.29 7.75 -17.27
N GLY A 128 -10.99 6.46 -17.11
CA GLY A 128 -9.71 5.86 -17.51
C GLY A 128 -8.64 5.85 -16.41
N SER A 129 -9.01 6.10 -15.15
CA SER A 129 -8.15 6.01 -13.97
C SER A 129 -7.40 4.69 -13.89
N GLU A 130 -8.04 3.56 -14.20
CA GLU A 130 -7.40 2.23 -14.20
C GLU A 130 -6.13 2.18 -15.06
N PHE A 131 -6.19 2.75 -16.27
CA PHE A 131 -5.04 2.78 -17.19
C PHE A 131 -3.92 3.68 -16.67
N LEU A 132 -4.27 4.83 -16.07
CA LEU A 132 -3.31 5.76 -15.50
C LEU A 132 -2.62 5.16 -14.26
N ILE A 133 -3.40 4.55 -13.37
CA ILE A 133 -2.90 3.86 -12.17
C ILE A 133 -1.97 2.72 -12.59
N TRP A 134 -2.36 1.93 -13.59
CA TRP A 134 -1.53 0.84 -14.07
C TRP A 134 -0.22 1.34 -14.65
N ASN A 135 -0.24 2.32 -15.55
CA ASN A 135 0.99 2.86 -16.15
C ASN A 135 1.95 3.39 -15.07
N GLU A 136 1.39 4.01 -14.03
CA GLU A 136 2.17 4.46 -12.89
C GLU A 136 2.78 3.27 -12.14
N VAL A 137 1.97 2.27 -11.76
CA VAL A 137 2.43 1.04 -11.09
C VAL A 137 3.51 0.31 -11.90
N GLU A 138 3.35 0.22 -13.22
CA GLU A 138 4.29 -0.40 -14.13
C GLU A 138 5.63 0.36 -14.16
N SER A 139 5.58 1.70 -14.15
CA SER A 139 6.76 2.57 -14.16
C SER A 139 7.53 2.61 -12.84
N ILE A 140 6.91 2.20 -11.72
CA ILE A 140 7.55 2.22 -10.40
C ILE A 140 8.72 1.24 -10.38
N LYS A 141 9.89 1.74 -10.03
CA LYS A 141 11.09 0.94 -9.86
C LYS A 141 11.25 0.47 -8.42
N LEU A 142 12.04 -0.58 -8.23
CA LEU A 142 12.31 -1.14 -6.90
C LEU A 142 12.93 -0.10 -5.96
N GLU A 143 13.84 0.73 -6.48
CA GLU A 143 14.53 1.75 -5.70
C GLU A 143 13.55 2.77 -5.11
N VAL A 144 12.51 3.12 -5.86
CA VAL A 144 11.45 4.02 -5.41
C VAL A 144 10.66 3.40 -4.25
N LEU A 145 10.34 2.10 -4.35
CA LEU A 145 9.66 1.38 -3.26
C LEU A 145 10.54 1.26 -2.01
N MET A 146 11.85 0.99 -2.19
CA MET A 146 12.80 0.93 -1.09
C MET A 146 12.98 2.29 -0.41
N GLU A 147 13.08 3.36 -1.18
CA GLU A 147 13.15 4.73 -0.66
C GLU A 147 11.87 5.10 0.08
N PHE A 148 10.71 4.76 -0.49
CA PHE A 148 9.41 4.96 0.15
C PHE A 148 9.31 4.22 1.48
N HIS A 149 9.73 2.95 1.54
CA HIS A 149 9.76 2.17 2.78
C HIS A 149 10.69 2.82 3.82
N LYS A 150 11.90 3.20 3.41
CA LYS A 150 12.87 3.87 4.28
C LYS A 150 12.33 5.20 4.82
N LYS A 151 11.60 5.95 4.00
CA LYS A 151 11.07 7.28 4.33
C LYS A 151 9.86 7.21 5.27
N PHE A 152 8.91 6.32 5.03
CA PHE A 152 7.61 6.33 5.73
C PHE A 152 7.41 5.19 6.72
N PHE A 153 8.09 4.05 6.57
CA PHE A 153 7.88 2.87 7.43
C PHE A 153 8.99 2.65 8.46
N THR A 154 10.16 3.26 8.28
CA THR A 154 11.27 3.10 9.21
C THR A 154 11.13 4.05 10.40
N GLU A 155 11.09 3.53 11.63
CA GLU A 155 10.87 4.33 12.86
C GLU A 155 11.91 5.44 13.08
N SER A 156 13.14 5.26 12.59
CA SER A 156 14.19 6.30 12.68
C SER A 156 14.00 7.47 11.70
N SER A 157 13.06 7.36 10.76
CA SER A 157 12.79 8.42 9.79
C SER A 157 11.97 9.55 10.43
N PRO A 158 12.34 10.82 10.25
CA PRO A 158 11.54 11.95 10.73
C PRO A 158 10.17 12.06 10.05
N GLU A 159 9.98 11.35 8.92
CA GLU A 159 8.73 11.34 8.15
C GLU A 159 7.84 10.14 8.49
N CYS A 160 8.33 9.20 9.29
CA CYS A 160 7.52 8.10 9.78
C CYS A 160 6.53 8.61 10.85
N ARG A 161 5.24 8.56 10.53
CA ARG A 161 4.16 8.90 11.46
C ARG A 161 3.39 7.64 11.79
N LYS A 162 3.34 7.30 13.09
CA LYS A 162 2.71 6.07 13.57
C LYS A 162 1.75 6.38 14.70
N ALA A 163 0.54 5.84 14.58
CA ALA A 163 -0.44 5.81 15.64
C ALA A 163 -0.70 4.35 16.01
N VAL A 164 -0.84 4.08 17.30
CA VAL A 164 -1.12 2.73 17.81
C VAL A 164 -2.34 2.80 18.71
N VAL A 165 -3.33 1.96 18.43
CA VAL A 165 -4.50 1.77 19.27
C VAL A 165 -4.44 0.36 19.83
N CYS A 166 -4.33 0.25 21.15
CA CYS A 166 -4.32 -1.03 21.86
C CYS A 166 -5.64 -1.20 22.62
N ILE A 167 -6.35 -2.28 22.34
CA ILE A 167 -7.59 -2.66 23.05
C ILE A 167 -7.27 -3.87 23.92
N TYR A 168 -7.50 -3.76 25.23
CA TYR A 168 -7.24 -4.80 26.23
C TYR A 168 -8.52 -5.53 26.63
#